data_AF-A0AAQ0TKK9-F1
#
_entry.id   AF-A0AAQ0TKK9-F1
#
_cell.length_a   1.000
_cell.length_b   1.000
_cell.length_c   1.000
_cell.angle_alpha   90.00
_cell.angle_beta   90.00
_cell.angle_gamma   90.00
#
_symmetry.space_group_name_H-M   'P 1'
#
loop_
_entity.id
_entity.type
_entity.pdbx_description
1 polymer ?
#
loop_
_entity_poly.entity_id
_entity_poly.type
_entity_poly.pdbx_seq_one_letter_code
_entity_poly.pdbx_strand_id
1 'polypeptide(L)'
;MGKVSKYDKMVLDSIISGIPLTKDQYKKITHAKKSEADIQKECIDWFKEHHPQLWTDGVLYHIPNEGKRSGRNGRGLVLTGLVCGVADLCLAVGRHGYHALYIEMKKDGTYQRPSQKQWEAGITKHGNKYVVCRSKDEFSKIVDEYLSD
;
A
#
# COMPACT_ATOMS: atom_id res chain seq x y z
N MET A 1 0.19 -31.01 6.43
CA MET A 1 -1.01 -30.70 5.61
C MET A 1 -1.59 -29.39 6.12
N GLY A 2 -1.57 -28.32 5.31
CA GLY A 2 -2.04 -27.00 5.73
C GLY A 2 -3.56 -26.98 5.93
N LYS A 3 -4.06 -26.26 6.94
CA LYS A 3 -5.50 -26.08 7.15
C LYS A 3 -6.10 -25.37 5.93
N VAL A 4 -7.04 -26.02 5.25
CA VAL A 4 -7.81 -25.42 4.16
C VAL A 4 -8.68 -24.30 4.74
N SER A 5 -8.64 -23.12 4.12
CA SER A 5 -9.47 -21.98 4.51
C SER A 5 -10.95 -22.36 4.43
N LYS A 6 -11.77 -21.81 5.33
CA LYS A 6 -13.24 -21.97 5.32
C LYS A 6 -13.84 -21.61 3.95
N TYR A 7 -13.26 -20.63 3.26
CA TYR A 7 -13.71 -20.17 1.95
C TYR A 7 -13.32 -21.12 0.82
N ASP A 8 -12.11 -21.70 0.86
CA ASP A 8 -11.66 -22.69 -0.11
C ASP A 8 -12.51 -23.97 -0.01
N LYS A 9 -12.89 -24.34 1.21
CA LYS A 9 -13.80 -25.46 1.47
C LYS A 9 -15.20 -25.21 0.89
N MET A 10 -15.76 -24.00 1.05
CA MET A 10 -17.07 -23.66 0.47
C MET A 10 -17.07 -23.72 -1.07
N VAL A 11 -15.98 -23.31 -1.72
CA VAL A 11 -15.83 -23.41 -3.18
C VAL A 11 -15.74 -24.88 -3.61
N LEU A 12 -14.89 -25.67 -2.95
CA LEU A 12 -14.77 -27.11 -3.21
C LEU A 12 -16.08 -27.86 -3.02
N ASP A 13 -16.79 -27.60 -1.92
CA ASP A 13 -18.08 -28.22 -1.63
C ASP A 13 -19.14 -27.87 -2.69
N SER A 14 -19.13 -26.65 -3.23
CA SER A 14 -20.04 -26.25 -4.33
C SER A 14 -19.75 -26.98 -5.65
N ILE A 15 -18.48 -27.25 -5.95
CA ILE A 15 -18.06 -28.00 -7.13
C ILE A 15 -18.45 -29.48 -6.97
N ILE A 16 -18.17 -30.07 -5.81
CA ILE A 16 -18.47 -31.47 -5.50
C ILE A 16 -19.99 -31.72 -5.50
N SER A 17 -20.77 -30.80 -4.93
CA SER A 17 -22.24 -30.92 -4.85
C SER A 17 -22.98 -30.53 -6.13
N GLY A 18 -22.31 -29.89 -7.09
CA GLY A 18 -22.94 -29.39 -8.33
C GLY A 18 -23.94 -28.25 -8.11
N ILE A 19 -23.99 -27.67 -6.90
CA ILE A 19 -24.88 -26.54 -6.58
C ILE A 19 -24.08 -25.24 -6.69
N PRO A 20 -24.36 -24.38 -7.68
CA PRO A 20 -23.65 -23.12 -7.83
C PRO A 20 -23.96 -22.17 -6.66
N LEU A 21 -22.92 -21.51 -6.15
CA LEU A 21 -23.04 -20.50 -5.10
C LEU A 21 -23.90 -19.32 -5.58
N THR A 22 -24.65 -18.70 -4.66
CA THR A 22 -25.42 -17.49 -4.98
C THR A 22 -24.52 -16.30 -5.28
N LYS A 23 -25.03 -15.27 -5.96
CA LYS A 23 -24.27 -14.03 -6.20
C LYS A 23 -23.70 -13.42 -4.92
N ASP A 24 -24.45 -13.46 -3.81
CA ASP A 24 -23.97 -12.94 -2.51
C ASP A 24 -22.95 -13.86 -1.84
N GLN A 25 -23.05 -15.18 -2.01
CA GLN A 25 -22.04 -16.13 -1.53
C GLN A 25 -20.74 -16.01 -2.33
N TYR A 26 -20.85 -15.91 -3.66
CA TYR A 26 -19.73 -15.54 -4.52
C TYR A 26 -19.15 -14.21 -4.08
N LYS A 27 -19.97 -13.18 -3.84
CA LYS A 27 -19.53 -11.87 -3.36
C LYS A 27 -18.85 -11.94 -1.99
N LYS A 28 -19.23 -12.87 -1.10
CA LYS A 28 -18.56 -13.11 0.19
C LYS A 28 -17.23 -13.88 0.06
N ILE A 29 -17.10 -14.74 -0.94
CA ILE A 29 -15.84 -15.42 -1.30
C ILE A 29 -14.91 -14.45 -2.03
N THR A 30 -15.46 -13.66 -2.94
CA THR A 30 -14.81 -12.56 -3.66
C THR A 30 -14.87 -11.23 -2.91
N HIS A 31 -15.29 -11.22 -1.65
CA HIS A 31 -14.95 -10.18 -0.66
C HIS A 31 -13.49 -10.41 -0.19
N ALA A 32 -12.68 -10.93 -1.13
CA ALA A 32 -11.44 -10.37 -1.63
C ALA A 32 -10.59 -9.75 -0.55
N LYS A 33 -9.42 -10.37 -0.36
CA LYS A 33 -8.24 -9.71 0.16
C LYS A 33 -8.21 -8.28 -0.38
N LYS A 34 -8.26 -7.30 0.53
CA LYS A 34 -8.22 -5.87 0.18
C LYS A 34 -7.09 -5.61 -0.82
N SER A 35 -7.37 -4.82 -1.85
CA SER A 35 -6.31 -4.39 -2.76
C SER A 35 -5.36 -3.45 -2.04
N GLU A 36 -4.14 -3.25 -2.58
CA GLU A 36 -3.21 -2.23 -2.06
C GLU A 36 -3.88 -0.84 -2.02
N ALA A 37 -4.65 -0.51 -3.06
CA ALA A 37 -5.41 0.74 -3.13
C ALA A 37 -6.51 0.85 -2.06
N ASP A 38 -7.18 -0.24 -1.71
CA ASP A 38 -8.21 -0.21 -0.66
C ASP A 38 -7.57 -0.04 0.72
N ILE A 39 -6.45 -0.71 0.99
CA ILE A 39 -5.68 -0.51 2.21
C ILE A 39 -5.19 0.94 2.30
N GLN A 40 -4.68 1.50 1.21
CA GLN A 40 -4.21 2.89 1.18
C GLN A 40 -5.34 3.88 1.47
N LYS A 41 -6.55 3.70 0.92
CA LYS A 41 -7.71 4.55 1.24
C LYS A 41 -8.01 4.54 2.74
N GLU A 42 -8.01 3.37 3.36
CA GLU A 42 -8.24 3.26 4.81
C GLU A 42 -7.16 3.98 5.63
N CYS A 43 -5.89 3.91 5.19
CA CYS A 43 -4.79 4.63 5.82
C CYS A 43 -4.96 6.16 5.70
N ILE A 44 -5.33 6.63 4.52
CA ILE A 44 -5.57 8.05 4.26
C ILE A 44 -6.76 8.57 5.06
N ASP A 45 -7.86 7.82 5.12
CA ASP A 45 -9.04 8.22 5.90
C ASP A 45 -8.74 8.25 7.40
N TRP A 46 -8.00 7.26 7.91
CA TRP A 46 -7.51 7.29 9.28
C TRP A 46 -6.61 8.51 9.55
N PHE A 47 -5.68 8.84 8.65
CA PHE A 47 -4.78 9.99 8.82
C PHE A 47 -5.55 11.32 8.86
N LYS A 48 -6.56 11.50 8.00
CA LYS A 48 -7.43 12.69 8.02
C LYS A 48 -8.15 12.85 9.36
N GLU A 49 -8.60 11.74 9.93
CA GLU A 49 -9.35 11.73 11.20
C GLU A 49 -8.44 12.00 12.40
N HIS A 50 -7.25 11.40 12.44
CA HIS A 50 -6.37 11.42 13.62
C HIS A 50 -5.32 12.52 13.58
N HIS A 51 -4.94 12.98 12.39
CA HIS A 51 -3.95 14.02 12.15
C HIS A 51 -4.49 15.15 11.25
N PRO A 52 -5.65 15.75 11.57
CA PRO A 52 -6.37 16.66 10.66
C PRO A 52 -5.58 17.93 10.30
N GLN A 53 -4.76 18.44 11.21
CA GLN A 53 -3.91 19.60 10.92
C GLN A 53 -2.82 19.24 9.91
N LEU A 54 -2.10 18.13 10.11
CA LEU A 54 -1.08 17.67 9.16
C LEU A 54 -1.68 17.32 7.79
N TRP A 55 -2.90 16.78 7.77
CA TRP A 55 -3.63 16.59 6.51
C TRP A 55 -3.93 17.93 5.82
N THR A 56 -4.39 18.93 6.58
CA THR A 56 -4.67 20.28 6.06
C THR A 56 -3.41 20.96 5.54
N ASP A 57 -2.27 20.75 6.20
CA ASP A 57 -0.96 21.24 5.78
C ASP A 57 -0.44 20.52 4.52
N GLY A 58 -1.06 19.40 4.13
CA GLY A 58 -0.73 18.66 2.92
C GLY A 58 0.59 17.87 3.01
N VAL A 59 1.07 17.58 4.23
CA VAL A 59 2.38 16.93 4.39
C VAL A 59 2.35 15.41 4.13
N LEU A 60 1.18 14.77 4.18
CA LEU A 60 0.99 13.39 3.71
C LEU A 60 0.32 13.42 2.33
N TYR A 61 0.97 12.84 1.32
CA TYR A 61 0.42 12.75 -0.03
C TYR A 61 0.82 11.47 -0.74
N HIS A 62 -0.01 11.09 -1.72
CA HIS A 62 0.26 9.98 -2.62
C HIS A 62 1.17 10.41 -3.77
N ILE A 63 2.14 9.56 -4.11
CA ILE A 63 2.98 9.70 -5.30
C ILE A 63 2.48 8.70 -6.35
N PRO A 64 1.65 9.12 -7.32
CA PRO A 64 1.11 8.20 -8.31
C PRO A 64 2.21 7.79 -9.28
N ASN A 65 2.87 6.65 -9.04
CA ASN A 65 4.00 6.18 -9.85
C ASN A 65 3.70 4.84 -10.54
N GLU A 66 2.63 4.18 -10.14
CA GLU A 66 2.28 2.83 -10.57
C GLU A 66 1.84 2.84 -12.05
N GLY A 67 2.41 1.94 -12.85
CA GLY A 67 1.95 1.72 -14.23
C GLY A 67 2.25 2.83 -15.26
N LYS A 68 2.91 3.93 -14.88
CA LYS A 68 3.09 5.12 -15.75
C LYS A 68 4.14 5.03 -16.86
N ARG A 69 4.81 3.88 -17.03
CA ARG A 69 5.99 3.74 -17.91
C ARG A 69 5.71 3.20 -19.32
N SER A 70 4.50 2.74 -19.63
CA SER A 70 4.18 2.18 -20.94
C SER A 70 3.62 3.24 -21.90
N GLY A 71 3.91 3.08 -23.20
CA GLY A 71 3.36 3.91 -24.27
C GLY A 71 4.02 5.28 -24.45
N ARG A 72 3.46 6.09 -25.36
CA ARG A 72 3.99 7.40 -25.76
C ARG A 72 4.11 8.38 -24.59
N ASN A 73 3.15 8.34 -23.67
CA ASN A 73 3.12 9.19 -22.49
C ASN A 73 4.19 8.79 -21.45
N GLY A 74 4.55 7.50 -21.37
CA GLY A 74 5.58 7.03 -20.45
C GLY A 74 6.98 7.56 -20.79
N ARG A 75 7.31 7.72 -22.08
CA ARG A 75 8.60 8.31 -22.50
C ARG A 75 8.73 9.77 -22.06
N GLY A 76 7.66 10.57 -22.21
CA GLY A 76 7.64 11.94 -21.74
C GLY A 76 7.88 12.03 -20.24
N LEU A 77 7.18 11.20 -19.46
CA LEU A 77 7.33 11.15 -18.01
C LEU A 77 8.76 10.78 -17.56
N VAL A 78 9.38 9.80 -18.22
CA VAL A 78 10.79 9.45 -17.94
C VAL A 78 11.73 10.62 -18.23
N LEU A 79 11.53 11.33 -19.34
CA LEU A 79 12.33 12.51 -19.67
C LEU A 79 12.14 13.67 -18.68
N THR A 80 10.97 13.75 -18.04
CA THR A 80 10.69 14.74 -16.99
C THR A 80 11.00 14.23 -15.57
N GLY A 81 11.69 13.09 -15.44
CA GLY A 81 12.18 12.61 -14.14
C GLY A 81 11.30 11.58 -13.44
N LEU A 82 10.45 10.84 -14.14
CA LEU A 82 9.76 9.68 -13.57
C LEU A 82 10.78 8.63 -13.10
N VAL A 83 10.83 8.38 -11.79
CA VAL A 83 11.71 7.39 -11.17
C VAL A 83 10.94 6.11 -10.90
N CYS A 84 11.48 4.95 -11.32
CA CYS A 84 10.80 3.68 -11.08
C CYS A 84 10.92 3.23 -9.62
N GLY A 85 9.82 2.74 -9.04
CA GLY A 85 9.83 2.14 -7.70
C GLY A 85 9.74 3.13 -6.55
N VAL A 86 9.42 4.40 -6.82
CA VAL A 86 9.02 5.36 -5.78
C VAL A 86 7.85 4.78 -4.98
N ALA A 87 7.93 4.90 -3.65
CA ALA A 87 6.89 4.46 -2.72
C ALA A 87 5.56 5.18 -2.95
N ASP A 88 4.46 4.52 -2.56
CA ASP A 88 3.11 5.03 -2.80
C ASP A 88 2.79 6.31 -2.03
N LEU A 89 3.27 6.45 -0.79
CA LEU A 89 3.00 7.61 0.07
C LEU A 89 4.30 8.25 0.58
N CYS A 90 4.23 9.58 0.79
CA CYS A 90 5.25 10.36 1.48
C CYS A 90 4.61 11.19 2.59
N LEU A 91 5.14 11.08 3.80
CA LEU A 91 4.91 11.99 4.92
C LEU A 91 6.13 12.91 5.05
N ALA A 92 6.02 14.11 4.48
CA ALA A 92 7.09 15.10 4.38
C ALA A 92 7.27 15.89 5.69
N VAL A 93 7.51 15.16 6.79
CA VAL A 93 7.77 15.71 8.12
C VAL A 93 9.08 15.12 8.62
N GLY A 94 10.02 15.97 9.03
CA GLY A 94 11.28 15.52 9.61
C GLY A 94 11.11 15.11 11.08
N ARG A 95 11.47 13.88 11.43
CA ARG A 95 11.40 13.32 12.79
C ARG A 95 12.48 12.27 13.00
N HIS A 96 12.94 12.10 14.25
CA HIS A 96 13.92 11.06 14.63
C HIS A 96 15.21 11.07 13.79
N GLY A 97 15.65 12.25 13.34
CA GLY A 97 16.83 12.41 12.47
C GLY A 97 16.59 12.10 10.98
N TYR A 98 15.38 11.71 10.58
CA TYR A 98 14.99 11.51 9.19
C TYR A 98 14.39 12.77 8.58
N HIS A 99 14.58 12.97 7.27
CA HIS A 99 14.01 14.11 6.54
C HIS A 99 12.53 13.93 6.19
N ALA A 100 12.12 12.70 5.88
CA ALA A 100 10.75 12.31 5.57
C ALA A 100 10.54 10.81 5.79
N LEU A 101 9.28 10.40 5.88
CA LEU A 101 8.86 9.00 5.91
C LEU A 101 8.18 8.62 4.58
N TYR A 102 8.71 7.60 3.91
CA TYR A 102 8.12 6.99 2.72
C TYR A 102 7.49 5.64 3.08
N ILE A 103 6.27 5.43 2.59
CA ILE A 103 5.45 4.27 2.93
C ILE A 103 5.03 3.59 1.63
N GLU A 104 5.49 2.35 1.44
CA GLU A 104 5.12 1.49 0.33
C GLU A 104 4.01 0.53 0.76
N MET A 105 2.88 0.59 0.08
CA MET A 105 1.69 -0.18 0.36
C MET A 105 1.80 -1.57 -0.29
N LYS A 106 1.59 -2.61 0.50
CA LYS A 106 1.63 -4.00 0.01
C LYS A 106 0.56 -4.83 0.66
N LYS A 107 -0.27 -5.50 -0.13
CA LYS A 107 -1.22 -6.47 0.43
C LYS A 107 -0.51 -7.73 0.93
N ASP A 108 -1.16 -8.49 1.79
CA ASP A 108 -0.61 -9.76 2.30
C ASP A 108 -0.20 -10.71 1.17
N GLY A 109 1.00 -11.29 1.32
CA GLY A 109 1.60 -12.18 0.33
C GLY A 109 2.19 -11.47 -0.89
N THR A 110 2.26 -10.14 -0.90
CA THR A 110 2.98 -9.37 -1.92
C THR A 110 4.21 -8.69 -1.35
N TYR A 111 5.23 -8.55 -2.18
CA TYR A 111 6.54 -8.07 -1.80
C TYR A 111 7.00 -6.96 -2.75
N GLN A 112 7.94 -6.14 -2.27
CA GLN A 112 8.57 -5.12 -3.09
C GLN A 112 9.20 -5.75 -4.33
N ARG A 113 9.01 -5.06 -5.46
CA ARG A 113 9.72 -5.32 -6.71
C ARG A 113 11.20 -4.92 -6.55
N PRO A 114 12.12 -5.47 -7.38
CA PRO A 114 13.53 -5.07 -7.34
C PRO A 114 13.76 -3.56 -7.46
N SER A 115 12.99 -2.87 -8.31
CA SER A 115 13.07 -1.42 -8.47
C SER A 115 12.69 -0.64 -7.21
N GLN A 116 11.72 -1.13 -6.43
CA GLN A 116 11.30 -0.52 -5.17
C GLN A 116 12.39 -0.67 -4.10
N LYS A 117 13.02 -1.84 -4.01
CA LYS A 117 14.17 -2.06 -3.12
C LYS A 117 15.37 -1.20 -3.50
N GLN A 118 15.63 -1.05 -4.80
CA GLN A 118 16.70 -0.17 -5.27
C GLN A 118 16.43 1.29 -4.90
N TRP A 119 15.19 1.73 -5.06
CA TRP A 119 14.80 3.10 -4.72
C TRP A 119 14.83 3.34 -3.20
N GLU A 120 14.33 2.40 -2.40
CA GLU A 120 14.47 2.39 -0.94
C GLU A 120 15.94 2.56 -0.50
N ALA A 121 16.86 1.77 -1.05
CA ALA A 121 18.28 1.88 -0.73
C ALA A 121 18.85 3.27 -1.06
N GLY A 122 18.35 3.91 -2.13
CA GLY A 122 18.71 5.28 -2.50
C GLY A 122 18.23 6.29 -1.46
N ILE A 123 16.94 6.33 -1.16
CA ILE A 123 16.38 7.38 -0.28
C ILE A 123 16.82 7.22 1.18
N THR A 124 17.03 5.99 1.64
CA THR A 124 17.56 5.69 2.99
C THR A 124 19.00 6.13 3.15
N LYS A 125 19.85 5.90 2.13
CA LYS A 125 21.22 6.44 2.08
C LYS A 125 21.24 7.98 2.18
N HIS A 126 20.18 8.64 1.71
CA HIS A 126 20.02 10.09 1.75
C HIS A 126 19.15 10.58 2.90
N GLY A 127 19.11 9.87 4.04
CA GLY A 127 18.56 10.37 5.31
C GLY A 127 17.04 10.32 5.42
N ASN A 128 16.36 9.53 4.58
CA ASN A 128 14.90 9.34 4.66
C ASN A 128 14.57 7.98 5.28
N LYS A 129 13.41 7.88 5.94
CA LYS A 129 12.89 6.61 6.43
C LYS A 129 12.03 5.97 5.35
N TYR A 130 12.18 4.66 5.16
CA TYR A 130 11.34 3.86 4.27
C TYR A 130 10.71 2.73 5.07
N VAL A 131 9.43 2.44 4.83
CA VAL A 131 8.73 1.29 5.41
C VAL A 131 7.80 0.64 4.39
N VAL A 132 7.57 -0.66 4.55
CA VAL A 132 6.49 -1.37 3.86
C VAL A 132 5.31 -1.46 4.82
N CYS A 133 4.11 -1.12 4.35
CA CYS A 133 2.88 -1.13 5.14
C CYS A 133 1.81 -1.99 4.48
N ARG A 134 1.11 -2.80 5.28
CA ARG A 134 0.19 -3.84 4.78
C ARG A 134 -1.23 -3.72 5.28
N SER A 135 -1.47 -2.82 6.23
CA SER A 135 -2.78 -2.61 6.82
C SER A 135 -2.89 -1.22 7.42
N LYS A 136 -4.13 -0.75 7.60
CA LYS A 136 -4.42 0.49 8.34
C LYS A 136 -3.86 0.45 9.77
N ASP A 137 -3.94 -0.70 10.46
CA ASP A 137 -3.46 -0.82 11.85
C ASP A 137 -1.93 -0.79 11.93
N GLU A 138 -1.22 -1.26 10.90
CA GLU A 138 0.22 -1.10 10.79
C GLU A 138 0.58 0.34 10.43
N PHE A 139 -0.14 0.95 9.50
CA PHE A 139 0.02 2.35 9.12
C PHE A 139 -0.11 3.28 10.32
N SER A 140 -1.16 3.13 11.13
CA SER A 140 -1.40 3.98 12.28
C SER A 140 -0.24 3.92 13.27
N LYS A 141 0.25 2.71 13.58
CA LYS A 141 1.40 2.52 14.47
C LYS A 141 2.65 3.18 13.92
N ILE A 142 2.97 2.91 12.64
CA ILE A 142 4.13 3.50 11.96
C ILE A 142 4.09 5.03 12.04
N VAL A 143 2.93 5.62 11.72
CA VAL A 143 2.76 7.08 11.66
C VAL A 143 2.82 7.68 13.06
N ASP A 144 2.11 7.12 14.03
CA ASP A 144 2.11 7.62 15.40
C ASP A 144 3.49 7.50 16.05
N GLU A 145 4.20 6.38 15.86
CA GLU A 145 5.59 6.20 16.31
C GLU A 145 6.56 7.15 15.60
N TYR A 146 6.32 7.45 14.31
CA TYR A 146 7.18 8.39 13.58
C TYR A 146 6.94 9.84 14.01
N LEU A 147 5.70 10.21 14.32
CA LEU A 147 5.31 11.56 14.71
C LEU A 147 5.47 11.84 16.21
N SER A 148 5.65 10.80 17.04
CA SER A 148 5.96 10.98 18.45
C SER A 148 7.29 11.72 18.62
N ASP A 149 7.42 12.43 19.74
CA ASP A 149 8.64 13.16 20.10
C ASP A 149 9.81 12.25 20.48
#